data_AF-Q6JVS2-F1
#
_entry.id   AF-Q6JVS2-F1
#
_cell.length_a   1.000
_cell.length_b   1.000
_cell.length_c   1.000
_cell.angle_alpha   90.00
_cell.angle_beta   90.00
_cell.angle_gamma   90.00
#
_symmetry.space_group_name_H-M   'P 1'
#
loop_
_entity.id
_entity.type
_entity.pdbx_description
1 polymer ?
#
loop_
_entity_poly.entity_id
_entity_poly.type
_entity_poly.pdbx_seq_one_letter_code
_entity_poly.pdbx_strand_id
1 'polypeptide(L)'
;WQREDHEVPAGTLCDVAGWGVVSHTGRRPDRLQHLLLPVLDRTTCNLRTYHDGTITERMMCAESNRRDSCKGDSGGPLVCGGV
;
A
#
# COMPACT_ATOMS: atom_id res chain seq x y z
N TRP A 1 -11.72 -5.89 19.14
CA TRP A 1 -10.76 -4.76 19.22
C TRP A 1 -9.39 -5.37 19.05
N GLN A 2 -8.86 -5.38 17.82
CA GLN A 2 -7.63 -6.11 17.47
C GLN A 2 -6.50 -5.67 18.42
N ARG A 3 -6.05 -6.59 19.27
CA ARG A 3 -5.08 -6.35 20.37
C ARG A 3 -3.68 -6.87 20.04
N GLU A 4 -3.46 -7.35 18.83
CA GLU A 4 -2.17 -7.85 18.39
C GLU A 4 -1.80 -7.18 17.06
N ASP A 5 -0.65 -6.51 17.03
CA ASP A 5 -0.01 -6.04 15.80
C ASP A 5 0.47 -7.28 15.04
N HIS A 6 -0.41 -7.87 14.23
CA HIS A 6 -0.06 -8.98 13.36
C HIS A 6 0.52 -8.42 12.06
N GLU A 7 1.81 -8.66 11.83
CA GLU A 7 2.45 -8.34 10.56
C GLU A 7 1.80 -9.19 9.45
N VAL A 8 1.28 -8.54 8.41
CA VAL A 8 0.67 -9.24 7.28
C VAL A 8 1.77 -9.99 6.52
N PRO A 9 1.63 -11.31 6.25
CA PRO A 9 2.67 -12.05 5.57
C PRO A 9 3.00 -11.48 4.19
N ALA A 10 4.28 -11.46 3.83
CA ALA A 10 4.73 -11.04 2.51
C ALA A 10 4.06 -11.88 1.40
N GLY A 11 3.74 -11.23 0.28
CA GLY A 11 3.00 -11.82 -0.83
C GLY A 11 1.48 -11.91 -0.62
N THR A 12 0.96 -11.59 0.58
CA THR A 12 -0.49 -11.47 0.78
C THR A 12 -1.04 -10.38 -0.14
N LEU A 13 -2.04 -10.71 -0.96
CA LEU A 13 -2.71 -9.74 -1.81
C LEU A 13 -3.71 -8.94 -0.98
N CYS A 14 -3.56 -7.62 -1.00
CA CYS A 14 -4.45 -6.68 -0.33
C CYS A 14 -5.04 -5.71 -1.35
N ASP A 15 -6.29 -5.29 -1.10
CA ASP A 15 -6.99 -4.31 -1.91
C ASP A 15 -6.76 -2.91 -1.36
N VAL A 16 -6.37 -1.99 -2.22
CA VAL A 16 -6.33 -0.55 -1.92
C VAL A 16 -7.30 0.15 -2.86
N ALA A 17 -8.11 1.05 -2.30
CA ALA A 17 -9.12 1.77 -3.05
C ALA A 17 -9.07 3.28 -2.77
N GLY A 18 -9.28 4.10 -3.80
CA GLY A 18 -9.26 5.55 -3.68
C GLY A 18 -9.64 6.33 -4.93
N TRP A 19 -9.66 7.67 -4.78
CA TRP A 19 -9.94 8.66 -5.83
C TRP A 19 -8.69 9.50 -6.15
N GLY A 20 -7.51 9.00 -5.82
CA GLY A 20 -6.24 9.61 -6.14
C GLY A 20 -5.98 9.72 -7.64
N VAL A 21 -4.87 10.37 -7.97
CA VAL A 21 -4.49 10.56 -9.37
C VAL A 21 -4.15 9.23 -10.04
N VAL A 22 -4.63 9.04 -11.27
CA VAL A 22 -4.49 7.78 -12.04
C VAL A 22 -3.52 7.92 -13.21
N SER A 23 -2.85 9.07 -13.34
CA SER A 23 -1.84 9.32 -14.35
C SER A 23 -0.78 10.30 -13.85
N HIS A 24 0.41 10.27 -14.44
CA HIS A 24 1.48 11.23 -14.16
C HIS A 24 1.10 12.67 -14.52
N THR A 25 0.11 12.86 -15.39
CA THR A 25 -0.45 14.19 -15.72
C THR A 25 -1.41 14.73 -14.64
N GLY A 26 -1.68 13.96 -13.59
CA GLY A 26 -2.52 14.38 -12.47
C GLY A 26 -4.02 14.23 -12.70
N ARG A 27 -4.44 13.40 -13.66
CA ARG A 27 -5.87 13.14 -13.91
C ARG A 27 -6.50 12.51 -12.67
N ARG A 28 -7.63 13.04 -12.23
CA ARG A 28 -8.46 12.46 -11.16
C ARG A 28 -9.61 11.66 -11.77
N PRO A 29 -9.96 10.48 -11.22
CA PRO A 29 -11.07 9.68 -11.69
C PRO A 29 -12.39 10.13 -11.05
N ASP A 30 -13.49 10.08 -11.81
CA ASP A 30 -14.85 10.36 -11.28
C ASP A 30 -15.44 9.16 -10.52
N ARG A 31 -14.85 7.97 -10.69
CA ARG A 31 -15.26 6.73 -10.04
C ARG A 31 -14.14 6.23 -9.13
N LEU A 32 -14.52 5.54 -8.06
CA LEU A 32 -13.57 4.86 -7.19
C LEU A 32 -12.69 3.92 -8.02
N GLN A 33 -11.39 3.99 -7.81
CA GLN A 33 -10.43 3.04 -8.37
C GLN A 33 -9.98 2.10 -7.25
N HIS A 34 -9.61 0.90 -7.63
CA HIS A 34 -8.97 -0.03 -6.71
C HIS A 34 -7.95 -0.88 -7.44
N LEU A 35 -7.00 -1.43 -6.70
CA LEU A 35 -6.00 -2.35 -7.22
C LEU A 35 -5.52 -3.30 -6.12
N LEU A 36 -5.11 -4.49 -6.53
CA LEU A 36 -4.52 -5.49 -5.64
C LEU A 36 -3.00 -5.38 -5.65
N LEU A 37 -2.40 -5.23 -4.47
CA LEU A 37 -0.95 -5.22 -4.28
C LEU A 37 -0.53 -6.37 -3.34
N PRO A 38 0.57 -7.07 -3.64
CA PRO A 38 1.19 -7.96 -2.68
C PRO A 38 1.90 -7.14 -1.58
N VAL A 39 1.78 -7.60 -0.33
CA VAL A 39 2.54 -7.07 0.79
C VAL A 39 4.04 -7.36 0.60
N LEU A 40 4.87 -6.37 0.86
CA LEU A 40 6.32 -6.48 0.89
C LEU A 40 6.78 -6.58 2.34
N ASP A 41 7.71 -7.51 2.64
CA ASP A 41 8.23 -7.62 3.99
C ASP A 41 9.01 -6.36 4.40
N ARG A 42 8.95 -6.02 5.70
CA ARG A 42 9.58 -4.80 6.22
C ARG A 42 11.11 -4.80 6.04
N THR A 43 11.75 -5.97 6.00
CA THR A 43 13.21 -6.05 5.84
C THR A 43 13.64 -5.66 4.42
N THR A 44 12.95 -6.15 3.40
CA THR A 44 13.12 -5.75 2.00
C THR A 44 12.79 -4.27 1.83
N CYS A 45 11.71 -3.81 2.45
CA CYS A 45 11.29 -2.41 2.35
C CYS A 45 12.34 -1.44 2.92
N ASN A 46 13.09 -1.86 3.94
CA ASN A 46 14.16 -1.08 4.56
C ASN A 46 15.53 -1.24 3.90
N LEU A 47 15.67 -2.04 2.84
CA LEU A 47 16.91 -2.05 2.05
C LEU A 47 17.21 -0.64 1.51
N ARG A 48 18.51 -0.35 1.35
CA ARG A 48 19.02 0.95 0.87
C ARG A 48 18.44 1.38 -0.49
N THR A 49 18.06 0.42 -1.34
CA THR A 49 17.46 0.66 -2.65
C THR A 49 15.99 1.07 -2.59
N TYR A 50 15.34 0.94 -1.43
CA TYR A 50 13.93 1.28 -1.20
C TYR A 50 13.83 2.46 -0.24
N HIS A 51 13.58 2.23 1.05
CA HIS A 51 13.32 3.27 2.04
C HIS A 51 14.46 3.51 3.03
N ASP A 52 15.60 2.84 2.85
CA ASP A 52 16.86 3.10 3.59
C ASP A 52 16.66 3.18 5.13
N GLY A 53 15.98 2.18 5.69
CA GLY A 53 15.76 2.07 7.14
C GLY A 53 14.68 2.98 7.75
N THR A 54 13.90 3.72 6.94
CA THR A 54 12.89 4.67 7.46
C THR A 54 11.54 4.04 7.84
N ILE A 55 11.27 2.79 7.44
CA ILE A 55 10.00 2.10 7.72
C ILE A 55 10.04 1.52 9.14
N THR A 56 9.19 2.06 10.02
CA THR A 56 9.10 1.67 11.43
C THR A 56 8.28 0.41 11.66
N GLU A 57 8.26 -0.10 12.90
CA GLU A 57 7.47 -1.29 13.26
C GLU A 57 5.95 -1.09 13.12
N ARG A 58 5.48 0.15 13.13
CA ARG A 58 4.07 0.54 12.97
C ARG A 58 3.69 0.85 11.52
N MET A 59 4.56 0.52 10.58
CA MET A 59 4.38 0.76 9.15
C MET A 59 4.55 -0.57 8.40
N MET A 60 3.91 -0.66 7.24
CA MET A 60 4.02 -1.79 6.33
C MET A 60 4.18 -1.30 4.90
N CYS A 61 4.55 -2.21 4.00
CA CYS A 61 4.75 -1.91 2.60
C CYS A 61 3.94 -2.83 1.70
N ALA A 62 3.62 -2.33 0.51
CA ALA A 62 3.09 -3.11 -0.59
C ALA A 62 3.92 -2.80 -1.83
N GLU A 63 3.99 -3.75 -2.76
CA GLU A 63 4.77 -3.57 -4.00
C GLU A 63 4.19 -2.42 -4.86
N SER A 64 5.05 -1.56 -5.40
CA SER A 64 4.65 -0.38 -6.20
C SER A 64 5.05 -0.47 -7.67
N ASN A 65 5.34 -1.68 -8.17
CA ASN A 65 5.82 -1.86 -9.53
C ASN A 65 4.71 -1.61 -10.57
N ARG A 66 4.76 -0.44 -11.24
CA ARG A 66 3.81 0.05 -12.26
C ARG A 66 2.37 0.31 -11.79
N ARG A 67 2.02 -0.10 -10.56
CA ARG A 67 0.71 0.10 -9.94
C ARG A 67 0.99 0.50 -8.50
N ASP A 68 0.37 1.58 -8.06
CA ASP A 68 0.60 2.13 -6.72
C ASP A 68 -0.59 3.02 -6.34
N SER A 69 -0.77 3.22 -5.04
CA SER A 69 -1.48 4.36 -4.51
C SER A 69 -0.76 5.67 -4.89
N CYS A 70 -1.49 6.76 -5.03
CA CYS A 70 -0.89 8.03 -5.41
C CYS A 70 -1.53 9.23 -4.67
N LYS A 71 -1.24 10.44 -5.15
CA LYS A 71 -1.70 11.68 -4.54
C LYS A 71 -3.23 11.71 -4.48
N GLY A 72 -3.78 11.77 -3.26
CA GLY A 72 -5.21 11.76 -3.00
C GLY A 72 -5.75 10.43 -2.47
N ASP A 73 -4.93 9.38 -2.41
CA ASP A 73 -5.30 8.09 -1.79
C ASP A 73 -4.92 8.04 -0.29
N SER A 74 -4.14 9.01 0.20
CA SER A 74 -3.76 9.08 1.62
C SER A 74 -4.98 9.11 2.55
N GLY A 75 -4.99 8.23 3.55
CA GLY A 75 -6.12 8.03 4.44
C GLY A 75 -7.13 6.97 3.97
N GLY A 76 -6.98 6.47 2.73
CA GLY A 76 -7.73 5.33 2.21
C GLY A 76 -7.32 4.00 2.85
N PRO A 77 -8.18 2.97 2.76
CA PRO A 77 -7.92 1.67 3.36
C PRO A 77 -6.96 0.82 2.52
N LEU A 78 -6.16 -0.01 3.21
CA LEU A 78 -5.52 -1.20 2.68
C LEU A 78 -6.17 -2.41 3.36
N VAL A 79 -6.89 -3.23 2.59
CA VAL A 79 -7.70 -4.35 3.12
C VAL A 79 -7.10 -5.68 2.70
N CYS A 80 -6.63 -6.47 3.66
CA CYS A 80 -6.03 -7.78 3.44
C CYS A 80 -6.98 -8.88 3.94
N GLY A 81 -7.25 -9.90 3.12
CA GLY A 81 -8.14 -11.01 3.53
C GLY A 81 -9.64 -10.72 3.43
N GLY A 82 -10.02 -9.63 2.76
CA GLY A 82 -11.42 -9.25 2.55
C GLY A 82 -12.02 -8.42 3.70
N VAL A 83 -13.33 -8.19 3.60
CA VAL A 83 -14.16 -7.49 4.60
C VAL A 83 -15.10 -8.48 5.27
#